data_AF-A0AAD6ULA0-F1
#
_entry.id   AF-A0AAD6ULA0-F1
#
_cell.length_a   1.000
_cell.length_b   1.000
_cell.length_c   1.000
_cell.angle_alpha   90.00
_cell.angle_beta   90.00
_cell.angle_gamma   90.00
#
_symmetry.space_group_name_H-M   'P 1'
#
loop_
_entity.id
_entity.type
_entity.pdbx_description
1 polymer ?
#
loop_
_entity_poly.entity_id
_entity_poly.type
_entity_poly.pdbx_seq_one_letter_code
_entity_poly.pdbx_strand_id
1 'polypeptide(L)'
;MSTKISQKRILVHCVHGISCSAAVGAALLVALPLVSAPNGRAPATTLSVAAAPAYVTARSSTADVNWGFRAQLAEWEHGSVG
;
A
#
# COMPACT_ATOMS: atom_id res chain seq x y z
N MET A 1 -7.19 29.53 14.10
CA MET A 1 -5.80 29.05 14.02
C MET A 1 -5.78 27.77 13.21
N SER A 2 -5.18 27.78 12.02
CA SER A 2 -5.09 26.60 11.16
C SER A 2 -3.86 25.78 11.57
N THR A 3 -4.07 24.63 12.20
CA THR A 3 -2.99 23.68 12.50
C THR A 3 -2.49 23.09 11.19
N LYS A 4 -1.41 23.65 10.67
CA LYS A 4 -0.71 23.15 9.49
C LYS A 4 -0.11 21.78 9.85
N ILE A 5 -0.85 20.71 9.58
CA ILE A 5 -0.34 19.34 9.71
C ILE A 5 0.79 19.23 8.69
N SER A 6 2.04 19.24 9.17
CA SER A 6 3.20 18.96 8.31
C SER A 6 3.07 17.51 7.85
N GLN A 7 2.63 17.30 6.62
CA GLN A 7 2.55 15.97 6.04
C GLN A 7 3.97 15.42 5.88
N LYS A 8 4.39 14.59 6.84
CA LYS A 8 5.67 13.88 6.77
C LYS A 8 5.62 12.95 5.56
N ARG A 9 6.63 13.04 4.70
CA ARG A 9 6.79 12.17 3.52
C ARG A 9 7.74 11.03 3.87
N ILE A 10 7.38 9.81 3.51
CA ILE A 10 8.19 8.60 3.72
C ILE A 10 8.64 8.11 2.35
N LEU A 11 9.94 7.82 2.21
CA LEU A 11 10.49 7.14 1.04
C LEU A 11 10.69 5.66 1.35
N VAL A 12 10.03 4.80 0.58
CA VAL A 12 10.23 3.34 0.62
C VAL A 12 11.09 2.96 -0.58
N HIS A 13 12.23 2.31 -0.35
CA HIS A 13 13.15 1.90 -1.42
C HIS A 13 13.75 0.52 -1.18
N CYS A 14 14.25 -0.10 -2.26
CA CYS A 14 15.15 -1.24 -2.23
C CYS A 14 16.26 -1.03 -3.27
N VAL A 15 17.24 -1.92 -3.36
CA VAL A 15 18.44 -1.76 -4.21
C VAL A 15 18.10 -1.31 -5.63
N HIS A 16 17.11 -1.96 -6.25
CA HIS A 16 16.69 -1.64 -7.63
C HIS A 16 15.37 -0.87 -7.72
N GLY A 17 14.64 -0.70 -6.62
CA GLY A 17 13.31 -0.12 -6.63
C GLY A 17 12.23 -0.95 -7.36
N ILE A 18 12.55 -2.16 -7.82
CA ILE A 18 11.66 -2.99 -8.65
C ILE A 18 10.65 -3.76 -7.80
N SER A 19 11.12 -4.59 -6.86
CA SER A 19 10.28 -5.61 -6.23
C SER A 19 10.01 -5.39 -4.74
N CYS A 20 11.03 -5.36 -3.89
CA CYS A 20 10.80 -5.30 -2.43
C CYS A 20 10.08 -4.02 -1.99
N SER A 21 10.52 -2.85 -2.49
CA SER A 21 9.84 -1.58 -2.18
C SER A 21 8.45 -1.51 -2.77
N ALA A 22 8.23 -2.11 -3.95
CA ALA A 22 6.92 -2.20 -4.56
C ALA A 22 5.96 -3.08 -3.75
N ALA A 23 6.46 -4.21 -3.24
CA ALA A 23 5.71 -5.12 -2.37
C ALA A 23 5.30 -4.43 -1.07
N VAL A 24 6.21 -3.69 -0.42
CA VAL A 24 5.90 -2.89 0.78
C VAL A 24 4.88 -1.79 0.46
N GLY A 25 5.03 -1.12 -0.69
CA GLY A 25 4.05 -0.13 -1.16
C GLY A 25 2.65 -0.75 -1.33
N ALA A 26 2.57 -1.94 -1.93
CA ALA A 26 1.31 -2.66 -2.08
C ALA A 26 0.72 -3.06 -0.71
N ALA A 27 1.54 -3.60 0.20
CA ALA A 27 1.11 -3.93 1.55
C ALA A 27 0.51 -2.73 2.29
N LEU A 28 1.13 -1.55 2.18
CA LEU A 28 0.62 -0.33 2.80
C LEU A 28 -0.74 0.10 2.25
N LEU A 29 -0.97 -0.06 0.95
CA LEU A 29 -2.26 0.27 0.32
C LEU A 29 -3.38 -0.70 0.73
N VAL A 30 -3.03 -1.93 1.10
CA VAL A 30 -3.94 -2.94 1.66
C VAL A 30 -4.18 -2.68 3.16
N ALA A 31 -3.14 -2.31 3.90
CA ALA A 31 -3.18 -2.12 5.36
C ALA A 31 -3.88 -0.83 5.79
N LEU A 32 -3.67 0.26 5.04
CA LEU A 32 -3.96 1.60 5.51
C LEU A 32 -5.13 2.24 4.76
N PRO A 33 -5.99 3.00 5.47
CA PRO A 33 -7.00 3.85 4.84
C PRO A 33 -6.38 4.80 3.81
N LEU A 34 -6.84 4.74 2.56
CA LEU A 34 -6.37 5.65 1.50
C LEU A 34 -6.94 7.07 1.65
N VAL A 35 -8.07 7.19 2.35
CA VAL A 35 -8.75 8.44 2.68
C VAL A 35 -9.18 8.38 4.13
N SER A 36 -8.81 9.40 4.91
CA SER A 36 -9.46 9.66 6.19
C SER A 36 -10.89 10.12 5.86
N ALA A 37 -11.90 9.36 6.26
CA ALA A 37 -13.28 9.76 6.09
C ALA A 37 -13.47 11.15 6.72
N PRO A 38 -14.01 12.15 5.99
CA PRO A 38 -14.05 13.53 6.46
C PRO A 38 -14.88 13.73 7.76
N ASN A 39 -15.58 12.69 8.22
CA ASN A 39 -16.54 12.75 9.32
C ASN A 39 -16.50 11.49 10.21
N GLY A 40 -15.47 10.64 10.10
CA GLY A 40 -15.37 9.37 10.85
C GLY A 40 -16.46 8.33 10.53
N ARG A 41 -17.23 8.52 9.46
CA ARG A 41 -18.46 7.74 9.17
C ARG A 41 -18.40 6.89 7.90
N ALA A 42 -17.44 7.13 7.01
CA ALA A 42 -17.20 6.26 5.86
C ALA A 42 -16.15 5.21 6.23
N PRO A 43 -16.32 3.94 5.82
CA PRO A 43 -15.29 2.94 6.01
C PRO A 43 -14.02 3.43 5.31
N ALA A 44 -12.90 3.35 6.02
CA ALA A 44 -11.58 3.51 5.42
C ALA A 44 -11.46 2.58 4.20
N THR A 45 -11.38 3.15 2.99
CA THR A 45 -11.17 2.35 1.79
C THR A 45 -9.70 1.97 1.71
N THR A 46 -9.41 0.68 1.75
CA THR A 46 -8.12 0.08 1.39
C THR A 46 -8.20 -0.49 -0.02
N LEU A 47 -7.05 -0.80 -0.65
CA LEU A 47 -7.04 -1.62 -1.86
C LEU A 47 -7.12 -3.10 -1.49
N SER A 48 -7.73 -3.91 -2.36
CA SER A 48 -7.59 -5.36 -2.27
C SER A 48 -6.15 -5.79 -2.61
N VAL A 49 -5.74 -6.96 -2.12
CA VAL A 49 -4.43 -7.54 -2.47
C VAL A 49 -4.25 -7.70 -3.98
N ALA A 50 -5.34 -7.97 -4.72
CA ALA A 50 -5.28 -8.07 -6.17
C ALA A 50 -5.02 -6.71 -6.85
N ALA A 51 -5.60 -5.63 -6.32
CA ALA A 51 -5.51 -4.29 -6.91
C ALA A 51 -4.23 -3.54 -6.52
N ALA A 52 -3.68 -3.79 -5.33
CA ALA A 52 -2.57 -3.01 -4.81
C ALA A 52 -1.28 -3.09 -5.66
N PRO A 53 -0.81 -4.27 -6.12
CA PRO A 53 0.35 -4.35 -7.00
C PRO A 53 0.16 -3.60 -8.32
N ALA A 54 -1.04 -3.68 -8.92
CA ALA A 54 -1.37 -2.97 -10.15
C ALA A 54 -1.31 -1.45 -9.97
N TYR A 55 -1.79 -0.95 -8.82
CA TYR A 55 -1.68 0.47 -8.47
C TYR A 55 -0.22 0.92 -8.37
N VAL A 56 0.64 0.13 -7.73
CA VAL A 56 2.07 0.45 -7.59
C VAL A 56 2.77 0.50 -8.95
N THR A 57 2.54 -0.51 -9.81
CA THR A 57 3.09 -0.54 -11.18
C THR A 57 2.59 0.63 -12.04
N ALA A 58 1.33 1.06 -11.87
CA ALA A 58 0.81 2.23 -12.57
C ALA A 58 1.48 3.55 -12.15
N ARG A 59 2.07 3.62 -10.95
CA ARG A 59 2.80 4.80 -10.43
C ARG A 59 4.31 4.73 -10.68
N SER A 60 4.85 3.55 -10.91
CA SER A 60 6.26 3.33 -11.24
C SER A 60 6.35 2.19 -12.25
N SER A 61 6.66 2.53 -13.51
CA SER A 61 6.67 1.58 -14.62
C SER A 61 7.70 0.45 -14.46
N THR A 62 8.74 0.67 -13.65
CA THR A 62 9.75 -0.35 -13.32
C THR A 62 9.36 -1.23 -12.14
N ALA A 63 8.29 -0.88 -11.41
CA ALA A 63 7.87 -1.64 -10.25
C ALA A 63 7.16 -2.93 -10.68
N ASP A 64 7.67 -4.05 -10.18
CA ASP A 64 7.06 -5.36 -10.33
C ASP A 64 7.18 -6.14 -9.03
N VAL A 65 6.03 -6.33 -8.38
CA VAL A 65 5.91 -7.23 -7.23
C VAL A 65 6.05 -8.65 -7.75
N ASN A 66 7.17 -9.30 -7.46
CA ASN A 66 7.42 -10.65 -7.96
C ASN A 66 6.41 -11.65 -7.38
N TRP A 67 6.32 -12.82 -8.01
CA TRP A 67 5.37 -13.86 -7.62
C TRP A 67 5.42 -14.25 -6.14
N GLY A 68 6.63 -14.38 -5.55
CA GLY A 68 6.80 -14.75 -4.15
C GLY A 68 6.21 -13.71 -3.20
N PHE A 69 6.42 -12.42 -3.48
CA PHE A 69 5.80 -11.35 -2.69
C PHE A 69 4.28 -11.25 -2.89
N ARG A 70 3.78 -11.56 -4.09
CA ARG A 70 2.32 -11.62 -4.33
C ARG A 70 1.68 -12.74 -3.50
N ALA A 71 2.31 -13.91 -3.44
CA ALA A 71 1.84 -15.02 -2.61
C ALA A 71 1.82 -14.63 -1.13
N GLN A 72 2.89 -14.02 -0.62
CA GLN A 72 2.95 -13.53 0.77
C GLN A 72 1.89 -12.48 1.08
N LEU A 73 1.58 -11.57 0.14
CA LEU A 73 0.50 -10.60 0.32
C LEU A 73 -0.87 -11.27 0.42
N ALA A 74 -1.13 -12.29 -0.39
CA ALA A 74 -2.37 -13.06 -0.34
C ALA A 74 -2.48 -13.87 0.97
N GLU A 75 -1.40 -14.54 1.38
CA GLU A 75 -1.35 -15.24 2.67
C GLU A 75 -1.60 -14.29 3.84
N TRP A 76 -1.02 -13.09 3.80
CA TRP A 76 -1.21 -12.08 4.82
C TRP A 76 -2.67 -11.59 4.91
N GLU A 77 -3.37 -11.43 3.79
CA GLU A 77 -4.80 -11.10 3.77
C GLU A 77 -5.67 -12.20 4.41
N HIS A 78 -5.35 -13.48 4.17
CA HIS A 78 -6.05 -14.60 4.77
C HIS A 78 -5.70 -14.82 6.25
N GLY A 79 -4.46 -14.56 6.65
CA GLY A 79 -3.98 -14.75 8.03
C GLY A 79 -4.30 -13.60 8.99
N SER A 80 -4.71 -12.44 8.48
CA SER A 80 -5.05 -11.26 9.30
C SER A 80 -6.50 -11.24 9.80
N VAL A 81 -7.29 -12.28 9.51
CA VAL A 81 -8.69 -12.46 9.96
C VAL A 81 -8.75 -13.29 11.26
N GLY A 82 -7.85 -13.00 12.20
CA GLY A 82 -7.79 -13.61 13.54
C GLY A 82 -8.37 -12.72 14.62
#